data_AF-A0A3L7VRG6-F1
#
_entry.id   AF-A0A3L7VRG6-F1
#
_cell.length_a   1.000
_cell.length_b   1.000
_cell.length_c   1.000
_cell.angle_alpha   90.00
_cell.angle_beta   90.00
_cell.angle_gamma   90.00
#
_symmetry.space_group_name_H-M   'P 1'
#
loop_
_entity.id
_entity.type
_entity.pdbx_description
1 polymer ?
#
loop_
_entity_poly.entity_id
_entity_poly.type
_entity_poly.pdbx_seq_one_letter_code
_entity_poly.pdbx_strand_id
1 'polypeptide(L)'
;MYVVGNSSHNAFIDGLFWARNNRWLVPALIVAVWWGVRHHNLRIAQIVVWMLVVMLLANPVLIGLPYISFFTNETVITAMYVPMGLTLAWLIGWLVVRLPRWQLVAVLAMTVLAVLSANDLQQVINDETIIATADDLNAIQWIDANLPNDAVVLTNASGWMWQIDRGSDGGWWLLPLTGRQVTTPPVLYTHGADDWVRQISEQTGQIRDADGSWPALQTFLQTHPDITTIYATNRGGAAKSDTLRGNPELVELYRVGDVTVFAVPR
;
A
#
# COMPACT_ATOMS: atom_id res chain seq x y z
N MET A 1 -16.70 -7.40 -25.47
CA MET A 1 -15.26 -7.33 -25.12
C MET A 1 -15.13 -6.18 -24.13
N TYR A 2 -15.35 -6.49 -22.85
CA TYR A 2 -15.24 -5.53 -21.75
C TYR A 2 -13.75 -5.29 -21.53
N VAL A 3 -13.24 -4.12 -21.91
CA VAL A 3 -11.92 -3.70 -21.44
C VAL A 3 -12.16 -3.22 -20.01
N VAL A 4 -11.93 -4.14 -19.05
CA VAL A 4 -11.96 -3.89 -17.62
C VAL A 4 -10.82 -2.91 -17.30
N GLY A 5 -11.13 -1.62 -17.44
CA GLY A 5 -10.43 -0.51 -16.84
C GLY A 5 -11.41 0.10 -15.84
N ASN A 6 -11.48 -0.50 -14.65
CA ASN A 6 -12.24 0.01 -13.52
C ASN A 6 -11.90 1.49 -13.35
N SER A 7 -12.91 2.35 -13.23
CA SER A 7 -12.80 3.80 -12.97
C SER A 7 -12.01 4.15 -11.70
N SER A 8 -11.53 3.16 -10.95
CA SER A 8 -10.70 3.30 -9.77
C SER A 8 -9.26 2.76 -9.93
N HIS A 9 -9.05 1.51 -10.39
CA HIS A 9 -7.73 0.85 -10.28
C HIS A 9 -6.56 1.56 -11.01
N ASN A 10 -6.81 2.20 -12.16
CA ASN A 10 -5.80 3.01 -12.87
C ASN A 10 -6.16 4.49 -12.96
N ALA A 11 -7.00 4.98 -12.05
CA ALA A 11 -7.36 6.38 -12.06
C ALA A 11 -6.14 7.28 -11.83
N PHE A 12 -6.19 8.49 -12.36
CA PHE A 12 -5.20 9.50 -12.02
C PHE A 12 -5.39 9.90 -10.55
N ILE A 13 -4.32 9.81 -9.76
CA ILE A 13 -4.37 10.06 -8.32
C ILE A 13 -3.96 11.51 -8.06
N ASP A 14 -4.93 12.44 -8.14
CA ASP A 14 -4.69 13.88 -7.96
C ASP A 14 -3.96 14.21 -6.65
N GLY A 15 -4.38 13.59 -5.56
CA GLY A 15 -3.81 13.82 -4.23
C GLY A 15 -2.34 13.42 -4.15
N LEU A 16 -1.95 12.34 -4.84
CA LEU A 16 -0.57 11.87 -4.92
C LEU A 16 0.27 12.76 -5.85
N PHE A 17 -0.27 13.08 -7.03
CA PHE A 17 0.45 13.90 -8.00
C PHE A 17 0.74 15.30 -7.47
N TRP A 18 -0.22 15.93 -6.78
CA TRP A 18 -0.07 17.28 -6.22
C TRP A 18 0.34 17.31 -4.74
N ALA A 19 0.85 16.18 -4.21
CA ALA A 19 1.28 16.08 -2.84
C ALA A 19 2.43 17.05 -2.53
N ARG A 20 2.30 17.78 -1.41
CA ARG A 20 3.36 18.58 -0.77
C ARG A 20 4.12 19.47 -1.76
N ASN A 21 5.37 19.12 -2.07
CA ASN A 21 6.28 19.93 -2.87
C ASN A 21 6.05 19.79 -4.38
N ASN A 22 5.26 18.81 -4.84
CA ASN A 22 5.04 18.58 -6.27
C ASN A 22 4.39 19.78 -6.97
N ARG A 23 3.61 20.58 -6.23
CA ARG A 23 3.02 21.84 -6.73
C ARG A 23 4.07 22.83 -7.23
N TRP A 24 5.29 22.76 -6.71
CA TRP A 24 6.42 23.60 -7.13
C TRP A 24 7.36 22.85 -8.09
N LEU A 25 7.57 21.56 -7.85
CA LEU A 25 8.46 20.74 -8.67
C LEU A 25 7.93 20.54 -10.10
N VAL A 26 6.62 20.38 -10.28
CA VAL A 26 6.01 20.19 -11.62
C VAL A 26 6.17 21.45 -12.49
N PRO A 27 5.82 22.67 -12.03
CA PRO A 27 6.13 23.89 -12.79
C PRO A 27 7.64 24.07 -13.04
N ALA A 28 8.49 23.80 -12.05
CA ALA A 28 9.94 23.89 -12.22
C ALA A 28 10.46 22.91 -13.29
N LEU A 29 9.90 21.70 -13.33
CA LEU A 29 10.19 20.70 -14.36
C LEU A 29 9.81 21.23 -15.74
N ILE A 30 8.62 21.81 -15.90
CA ILE A 30 8.16 22.37 -17.18
C ILE A 30 9.14 23.44 -17.69
N VAL A 31 9.59 24.33 -16.80
CA VAL A 31 10.59 25.36 -17.12
C VAL A 31 11.92 24.72 -17.52
N ALA A 32 12.41 23.73 -16.77
CA ALA A 32 13.66 23.04 -17.05
C ALA A 32 13.62 22.27 -18.38
N VAL A 33 12.51 21.60 -18.69
CA VAL A 33 12.27 20.93 -19.97
C VAL A 33 12.26 21.93 -21.11
N TRP A 34 11.46 23.00 -20.99
CA TRP A 34 11.37 24.05 -22.00
C TRP A 34 12.74 24.67 -22.29
N TRP A 35 13.51 24.98 -21.25
CA TRP A 35 14.86 25.49 -21.37
C TRP A 35 15.82 24.50 -22.05
N GLY A 36 15.77 23.23 -21.65
CA GLY A 36 16.58 22.16 -22.22
C GLY A 36 16.33 21.92 -23.71
N VAL A 37 15.06 21.91 -24.11
CA VAL A 37 14.66 21.76 -25.51
C VAL A 37 15.09 22.97 -26.33
N ARG A 38 14.91 24.20 -25.81
CA ARG A 38 15.37 25.44 -26.48
C ARG A 38 16.88 25.46 -26.72
N HIS A 39 17.65 24.82 -25.84
CA HIS A 39 19.09 24.65 -25.97
C HIS A 39 19.53 23.39 -26.73
N HIS A 40 18.60 22.70 -27.41
CA HIS A 40 18.86 21.47 -28.16
C HIS A 40 19.56 20.38 -27.35
N ASN A 41 19.28 20.31 -26.04
CA ASN A 41 19.86 19.30 -25.18
C ASN A 41 19.18 17.94 -25.42
N LEU A 42 19.84 17.09 -26.21
CA LEU A 42 19.36 15.75 -26.55
C LEU A 42 19.06 14.89 -25.32
N ARG A 43 19.79 15.08 -24.20
CA ARG A 43 19.58 14.30 -22.97
C ARG A 43 18.24 14.65 -22.32
N ILE A 44 17.87 15.92 -22.31
CA ILE A 44 16.55 16.36 -21.81
C ILE A 44 15.45 15.86 -22.74
N ALA A 45 15.66 15.92 -24.06
CA ALA A 45 14.70 15.37 -25.01
C ALA A 45 14.50 13.85 -24.82
N GLN A 46 15.56 13.08 -24.58
CA GLN A 46 15.49 11.65 -24.27
C GLN A 46 14.69 11.38 -22.99
N ILE A 47 14.90 12.15 -21.92
CA ILE A 47 14.13 12.03 -20.68
C ILE A 47 12.65 12.31 -20.93
N VAL A 48 12.32 13.35 -21.71
CA VAL A 48 10.92 13.66 -22.07
C VAL A 48 10.28 12.53 -22.87
N VAL A 49 10.97 12.01 -23.89
CA VAL A 49 10.47 10.87 -24.67
C VAL A 49 10.26 9.66 -23.77
N TRP A 50 11.20 9.37 -22.86
CA TRP A 50 11.07 8.28 -21.91
C TRP A 50 9.85 8.47 -20.99
N MET A 51 9.62 9.68 -20.45
CA MET A 51 8.44 9.98 -19.64
C MET A 51 7.14 9.76 -20.42
N LEU A 52 7.08 10.19 -21.68
CA LEU A 52 5.91 9.98 -22.54
C LEU A 52 5.67 8.49 -22.82
N VAL A 53 6.73 7.72 -23.07
CA VAL A 53 6.63 6.26 -23.27
C VAL A 53 6.11 5.58 -21.99
N VAL A 54 6.63 5.95 -20.83
CA VAL A 54 6.18 5.41 -19.54
C VAL A 54 4.72 5.76 -19.26
N MET A 55 4.29 6.99 -19.52
CA MET A 55 2.88 7.39 -19.41
C MET A 55 1.98 6.60 -20.36
N LEU A 56 2.44 6.34 -21.59
CA LEU A 56 1.73 5.54 -22.57
C LEU A 56 1.65 4.07 -22.14
N LEU A 57 2.70 3.51 -21.54
CA LEU A 57 2.71 2.14 -21.01
C LEU A 57 1.70 1.97 -19.86
N ALA A 58 1.50 3.00 -19.04
CA ALA A 58 0.46 3.00 -18.01
C ALA A 58 -0.95 3.25 -18.55
N ASN A 59 -1.05 3.84 -19.74
CA ASN A 59 -2.32 4.19 -20.38
C ASN A 59 -2.37 3.74 -21.85
N PRO A 60 -2.19 2.43 -22.13
CA PRO A 60 -2.14 1.90 -23.50
C PRO A 60 -3.48 2.08 -24.24
N VAL A 61 -4.57 2.27 -23.49
CA VAL A 61 -5.91 2.59 -23.99
C VAL A 61 -5.91 3.89 -24.81
N LEU A 62 -4.99 4.83 -24.56
CA LEU A 62 -4.85 6.06 -25.36
C LEU A 62 -4.56 5.79 -26.84
N ILE A 63 -4.02 4.62 -27.17
CA ILE A 63 -3.73 4.17 -28.53
C ILE A 63 -4.55 2.93 -28.93
N GLY A 64 -5.63 2.62 -28.19
CA GLY A 64 -6.54 1.51 -28.48
C GLY A 64 -6.04 0.12 -28.04
N LEU A 65 -4.99 0.04 -27.24
CA LEU A 65 -4.49 -1.21 -26.67
C LEU A 65 -5.18 -1.54 -25.33
N PRO A 66 -5.27 -2.83 -24.95
CA PRO A 66 -5.86 -3.24 -23.67
C PRO A 66 -5.03 -2.77 -22.48
N TYR A 67 -5.69 -2.65 -21.32
CA TYR A 67 -5.04 -2.25 -20.08
C TYR A 67 -3.98 -3.25 -19.60
N ILE A 68 -2.91 -2.75 -19.00
CA ILE A 68 -1.84 -3.54 -18.40
C ILE A 68 -1.97 -3.42 -16.88
N SER A 69 -2.35 -4.52 -16.21
CA SER A 69 -2.71 -4.51 -14.78
C SER A 69 -1.57 -4.15 -13.84
N PHE A 70 -0.31 -4.45 -14.20
CA PHE A 70 0.84 -4.23 -13.32
C PHE A 70 1.49 -2.86 -13.45
N PHE A 71 1.15 -2.08 -14.49
CA PHE A 71 1.80 -0.79 -14.77
C PHE A 71 0.79 0.34 -14.62
N THR A 72 0.68 0.86 -13.39
CA THR A 72 -0.38 1.79 -12.99
C THR A 72 0.07 3.25 -13.03
N ASN A 73 -0.89 4.19 -13.07
CA ASN A 73 -0.64 5.62 -12.93
C ASN A 73 0.03 5.95 -11.60
N GLU A 74 -0.26 5.22 -10.52
CA GLU A 74 0.45 5.33 -9.25
C GLU A 74 1.95 5.04 -9.39
N THR A 75 2.30 3.96 -10.09
CA THR A 75 3.69 3.57 -10.37
C THR A 75 4.40 4.64 -11.19
N VAL A 76 3.72 5.22 -12.18
CA VAL A 76 4.29 6.31 -12.98
C VAL A 76 4.53 7.54 -12.13
N ILE A 77 3.49 8.02 -11.41
CA ILE A 77 3.57 9.23 -10.57
C ILE A 77 4.69 9.11 -9.54
N THR A 78 4.78 7.97 -8.86
CA THR A 78 5.86 7.70 -7.92
C THR A 78 7.22 7.63 -8.62
N ALA A 79 7.36 6.96 -9.78
CA ALA A 79 8.63 6.92 -10.49
C ALA A 79 9.09 8.29 -11.05
N MET A 80 8.17 9.25 -11.24
CA MET A 80 8.50 10.55 -11.86
C MET A 80 9.51 11.39 -11.05
N TYR A 81 9.75 11.12 -9.76
CA TYR A 81 10.75 11.89 -9.01
C TYR A 81 12.16 11.76 -9.62
N VAL A 82 12.49 10.64 -10.26
CA VAL A 82 13.79 10.41 -10.91
C VAL A 82 14.01 11.34 -12.11
N PRO A 83 13.18 11.30 -13.18
CA PRO A 83 13.35 12.20 -14.32
C PRO A 83 13.17 13.66 -13.92
N MET A 84 12.31 13.96 -12.94
CA MET A 84 12.18 15.31 -12.40
C MET A 84 13.49 15.79 -11.77
N GLY A 85 14.05 15.00 -10.85
CA GLY A 85 15.30 15.33 -10.16
C GLY A 85 16.46 15.53 -11.14
N LEU A 86 16.62 14.65 -12.13
CA LEU A 86 17.67 14.77 -13.14
C LEU A 86 17.54 16.03 -13.99
N THR A 87 16.32 16.35 -14.42
CA THR A 87 16.06 17.52 -15.27
C THR A 87 16.26 18.84 -14.51
N LEU A 88 15.82 18.88 -13.24
CA LEU A 88 16.03 20.02 -12.36
C LEU A 88 17.51 20.19 -11.99
N ALA A 89 18.20 19.10 -11.65
CA ALA A 89 19.64 19.13 -11.37
C ALA A 89 20.44 19.64 -12.57
N TRP A 90 20.06 19.25 -13.79
CA TRP A 90 20.66 19.80 -15.01
C TRP A 90 20.45 21.31 -15.12
N LEU A 91 19.23 21.82 -14.92
CA LEU A 91 18.95 23.26 -15.00
C LEU A 91 19.76 24.05 -13.96
N ILE A 92 19.81 23.56 -12.72
CA ILE A 92 20.57 24.18 -11.64
C ILE A 92 22.06 24.17 -11.99
N GLY A 93 22.62 23.03 -12.42
CA GLY A 93 24.01 22.94 -12.85
C GLY A 93 24.35 23.90 -14.00
N TRP A 94 23.46 24.02 -14.99
CA TRP A 94 23.59 24.94 -16.11
C TRP A 94 23.66 26.42 -15.67
N LEU A 95 22.87 26.80 -14.66
CA LEU A 95 22.87 28.14 -14.05
C LEU A 95 24.14 28.41 -13.24
N VAL A 96 24.53 27.44 -12.40
CA VAL A 96 25.69 27.53 -11.50
C VAL A 96 27.00 27.70 -12.26
N VAL A 97 27.17 27.02 -13.39
CA VAL A 97 28.35 27.18 -14.26
C VAL A 97 28.43 28.59 -14.88
N ARG A 98 27.28 29.21 -15.19
CA ARG A 98 27.20 30.57 -15.75
C ARG A 98 27.32 31.68 -14.72
N LEU A 99 27.19 31.35 -13.45
CA LEU A 99 27.20 32.28 -12.33
C LEU A 99 28.30 31.88 -11.32
N PRO A 100 29.60 31.95 -11.71
CA PRO A 100 30.71 31.40 -10.94
C PRO A 100 30.81 31.97 -9.52
N ARG A 101 30.51 33.27 -9.36
CA ARG A 101 30.47 33.97 -8.07
C ARG A 101 29.43 33.43 -7.08
N TRP A 102 28.44 32.67 -7.55
CA TRP A 102 27.36 32.10 -6.73
C TRP A 102 27.49 30.59 -6.53
N GLN A 103 28.56 29.95 -7.02
CA GLN A 103 28.71 28.49 -6.96
C GLN A 103 28.70 27.99 -5.51
N LEU A 104 29.51 28.59 -4.64
CA LEU A 104 29.56 28.21 -3.23
C LEU A 104 28.20 28.42 -2.55
N VAL A 105 27.53 29.54 -2.83
CA VAL A 105 26.20 29.84 -2.28
C VAL A 105 25.17 28.81 -2.76
N ALA A 106 25.18 28.44 -4.04
CA ALA A 106 24.26 27.45 -4.59
C ALA A 106 24.51 26.06 -4.01
N VAL A 107 25.77 25.63 -3.87
CA VAL A 107 26.13 24.36 -3.23
C VAL A 107 25.68 24.36 -1.77
N LEU A 108 25.98 25.42 -1.01
CA LEU A 108 25.54 25.53 0.38
C LEU A 108 24.01 25.53 0.51
N ALA A 109 23.31 26.27 -0.35
CA ALA A 109 21.85 26.30 -0.36
C ALA A 109 21.24 24.92 -0.68
N MET A 110 21.79 24.19 -1.66
CA MET A 110 21.36 22.84 -1.99
C MET A 110 21.63 21.86 -0.84
N THR A 111 22.80 21.96 -0.19
CA THR A 111 23.13 21.14 0.98
C THR A 111 22.18 21.42 2.14
N VAL A 112 21.91 22.70 2.44
CA VAL A 112 20.95 23.08 3.49
C VAL A 112 19.56 22.55 3.15
N LEU A 113 19.09 22.73 1.91
CA LEU A 113 17.80 22.18 1.47
C LEU A 113 17.76 20.65 1.58
N ALA A 114 18.83 19.95 1.22
CA ALA A 114 18.91 18.50 1.34
C ALA A 114 18.85 18.04 2.81
N VAL A 115 19.58 18.71 3.71
CA VAL A 115 19.56 18.40 5.15
C VAL A 115 18.18 18.69 5.76
N LEU A 116 17.57 19.84 5.44
CA LEU A 116 16.23 20.17 5.91
C LEU A 116 15.19 19.17 5.39
N SER A 117 15.26 18.80 4.11
CA SER A 117 14.36 17.79 3.51
C SER A 117 14.59 16.39 4.09
N ALA A 118 15.81 16.05 4.49
CA ALA A 118 16.10 14.76 5.11
C ALA A 118 15.49 14.62 6.50
N ASN A 119 15.33 15.73 7.23
CA ASN A 119 14.66 15.70 8.53
C ASN A 119 13.16 15.32 8.40
N ASP A 120 12.51 15.73 7.31
CA ASP A 120 11.16 15.32 6.98
C ASP A 120 11.03 13.82 6.66
N LEU A 121 12.15 13.13 6.38
CA LEU A 121 12.19 11.67 6.16
C LEU A 121 12.37 10.88 7.47
N GLN A 122 12.47 11.53 8.64
CA GLN A 122 12.59 10.79 9.91
C GLN A 122 11.24 10.23 10.39
N GLN A 123 10.12 10.88 10.03
CA GLN A 123 8.77 10.40 10.33
C GLN A 123 8.25 9.36 9.30
N VAL A 124 9.13 8.53 8.75
CA VAL A 124 8.74 7.53 7.74
C VAL A 124 7.84 6.44 8.32
N ILE A 125 7.96 6.16 9.62
CA ILE A 125 7.07 5.20 10.29
C ILE A 125 5.80 5.93 10.69
N ASN A 126 4.71 5.61 10.00
CA ASN A 126 3.38 5.92 10.46
C ASN A 126 2.98 4.82 11.46
N ASP A 127 2.70 5.17 12.72
CA ASP A 127 2.33 4.19 13.73
C ASP A 127 1.07 3.40 13.34
N GLU A 128 0.17 3.98 12.54
CA GLU A 128 -1.01 3.30 11.98
C GLU A 128 -0.66 2.21 10.95
N THR A 129 0.57 2.19 10.43
CA THR A 129 1.05 1.16 9.51
C THR A 129 1.87 0.07 10.20
N ILE A 130 2.05 0.14 11.52
CA ILE A 130 2.60 -0.94 12.34
C ILE A 130 1.52 -2.00 12.55
N ILE A 131 1.36 -2.88 11.55
CA ILE A 131 0.37 -3.95 11.59
C ILE A 131 0.90 -5.25 12.21
N ALA A 132 2.21 -5.38 12.47
CA ALA A 132 2.79 -6.58 13.07
C ALA A 132 3.94 -6.23 14.01
N THR A 133 4.08 -6.99 15.09
CA THR A 133 5.15 -6.88 16.10
C THR A 133 5.82 -8.23 16.35
N ALA A 134 6.80 -8.27 17.25
CA ALA A 134 7.44 -9.52 17.66
C ALA A 134 6.45 -10.53 18.29
N ASP A 135 5.40 -10.04 18.95
CA ASP A 135 4.35 -10.88 19.53
C ASP A 135 3.55 -11.59 18.43
N ASP A 136 3.26 -10.92 17.31
CA ASP A 136 2.63 -11.55 16.16
C ASP A 136 3.50 -12.66 15.58
N LEU A 137 4.82 -12.46 15.48
CA LEU A 137 5.73 -13.50 15.00
C LEU A 137 5.72 -14.73 15.92
N ASN A 138 5.71 -14.52 17.25
CA ASN A 138 5.60 -15.62 18.22
C ASN A 138 4.27 -16.37 18.08
N ALA A 139 3.16 -15.64 17.91
CA ALA A 139 1.84 -16.23 17.70
C ALA A 139 1.75 -17.00 16.39
N ILE A 140 2.32 -16.48 15.30
CA ILE A 140 2.39 -17.17 14.00
C ILE A 140 3.18 -18.47 14.11
N GLN A 141 4.34 -18.46 14.80
CA GLN A 141 5.12 -19.67 15.03
C GLN A 141 4.37 -20.69 15.89
N TRP A 142 3.65 -20.24 16.91
CA TRP A 142 2.80 -21.12 17.71
C TRP A 142 1.67 -21.71 16.86
N ILE A 143 0.99 -20.90 16.05
CA ILE A 143 -0.06 -21.38 15.12
C ILE A 143 0.49 -22.44 14.18
N ASP A 144 1.68 -22.20 13.62
CA ASP A 144 2.30 -23.12 12.68
C ASP A 144 2.57 -24.50 13.29
N ALA A 145 3.02 -24.52 14.55
CA ALA A 145 3.33 -25.73 15.27
C ALA A 145 2.10 -26.46 15.87
N ASN A 146 0.97 -25.77 16.10
CA ASN A 146 -0.12 -26.31 16.93
C ASN A 146 -1.47 -26.44 16.20
N LEU A 147 -1.72 -25.68 15.14
CA LEU A 147 -2.98 -25.79 14.40
C LEU A 147 -2.89 -26.79 13.25
N PRO A 148 -4.00 -27.42 12.81
CA PRO A 148 -4.05 -28.17 11.57
C PRO A 148 -3.62 -27.33 10.36
N ASN A 149 -3.05 -27.97 9.34
CA ASN A 149 -2.60 -27.29 8.11
C ASN A 149 -3.75 -26.73 7.27
N ASP A 150 -4.95 -27.29 7.44
CA ASP A 150 -6.19 -26.89 6.78
C ASP A 150 -7.05 -25.94 7.63
N ALA A 151 -6.52 -25.46 8.77
CA ALA A 151 -7.21 -24.46 9.58
C ALA A 151 -7.42 -23.16 8.78
N VAL A 152 -8.65 -22.63 8.84
CA VAL A 152 -9.00 -21.32 8.30
C VAL A 152 -9.09 -20.33 9.45
N VAL A 153 -8.30 -19.26 9.36
CA VAL A 153 -8.13 -18.30 10.44
C VAL A 153 -8.83 -16.98 10.09
N LEU A 154 -9.73 -16.54 10.96
CA LEU A 154 -10.28 -15.19 10.90
C LEU A 154 -9.20 -14.18 11.29
N THR A 155 -8.92 -13.27 10.37
CA THR A 155 -7.98 -12.15 10.53
C THR A 155 -8.71 -10.85 10.27
N ASN A 156 -8.28 -9.77 10.91
CA ASN A 156 -8.90 -8.47 10.70
C ASN A 156 -8.65 -7.91 9.30
N ALA A 157 -9.53 -7.02 8.84
CA ALA A 157 -9.42 -6.28 7.59
C ALA A 157 -9.42 -4.76 7.85
N SER A 158 -8.86 -4.00 6.93
CA SER A 158 -8.97 -2.53 6.89
C SER A 158 -8.94 -2.06 5.44
N GLY A 159 -9.60 -0.94 5.18
CA GLY A 159 -9.58 -0.31 3.87
C GLY A 159 -8.16 0.08 3.46
N TRP A 160 -7.85 -0.08 2.19
CA TRP A 160 -6.56 0.33 1.64
C TRP A 160 -6.73 1.30 0.50
N MET A 161 -6.72 0.81 -0.74
CA MET A 161 -6.84 1.62 -1.94
C MET A 161 -8.12 1.26 -2.67
N TRP A 162 -8.88 2.29 -3.06
CA TRP A 162 -10.11 2.12 -3.82
C TRP A 162 -11.15 1.28 -3.05
N GLN A 163 -11.52 0.11 -3.59
CA GLN A 163 -12.45 -0.86 -3.01
C GLN A 163 -11.71 -2.15 -2.60
N ILE A 164 -10.42 -2.03 -2.27
CA ILE A 164 -9.56 -3.14 -1.88
C ILE A 164 -9.28 -3.02 -0.38
N ASP A 165 -9.47 -4.11 0.32
CA ASP A 165 -9.10 -4.23 1.73
C ASP A 165 -7.75 -4.96 1.87
N ARG A 166 -7.05 -4.64 2.94
CA ARG A 166 -5.82 -5.31 3.38
C ARG A 166 -6.00 -5.84 4.80
N GLY A 167 -5.11 -6.72 5.25
CA GLY A 167 -5.06 -7.08 6.66
C GLY A 167 -4.62 -5.91 7.53
N SER A 168 -5.21 -5.79 8.71
CA SER A 168 -4.93 -4.71 9.67
C SER A 168 -4.07 -5.12 10.86
N ASP A 169 -3.73 -6.40 10.97
CA ASP A 169 -2.87 -6.93 12.02
C ASP A 169 -1.94 -8.05 11.52
N GLY A 170 -1.18 -8.65 12.45
CA GLY A 170 -0.16 -9.64 12.14
C GLY A 170 -0.74 -10.92 11.56
N GLY A 171 -2.05 -11.17 11.75
CA GLY A 171 -2.74 -12.31 11.17
C GLY A 171 -2.66 -12.34 9.64
N TRP A 172 -2.50 -11.17 9.00
CA TRP A 172 -2.33 -11.06 7.55
C TRP A 172 -1.13 -11.83 7.00
N TRP A 173 -0.12 -12.10 7.85
CA TRP A 173 1.08 -12.85 7.49
C TRP A 173 0.94 -14.36 7.63
N LEU A 174 -0.17 -14.87 8.18
CA LEU A 174 -0.35 -16.31 8.39
C LEU A 174 -0.34 -17.10 7.07
N LEU A 175 -1.02 -16.62 6.04
CA LEU A 175 -1.03 -17.30 4.74
C LEU A 175 0.36 -17.39 4.11
N PRO A 176 1.13 -16.29 3.92
CA PRO A 176 2.45 -16.39 3.31
C PRO A 176 3.50 -17.10 4.16
N LEU A 177 3.36 -17.14 5.50
CA LEU A 177 4.36 -17.75 6.39
C LEU A 177 4.06 -19.20 6.78
N THR A 178 2.79 -19.60 6.77
CA THR A 178 2.35 -20.91 7.30
C THR A 178 1.49 -21.70 6.30
N GLY A 179 1.02 -21.08 5.22
CA GLY A 179 0.13 -21.71 4.22
C GLY A 179 -1.34 -21.85 4.65
N ARG A 180 -1.70 -21.50 5.90
CA ARG A 180 -3.08 -21.54 6.39
C ARG A 180 -3.91 -20.42 5.77
N GLN A 181 -5.15 -20.74 5.40
CA GLN A 181 -6.07 -19.78 4.80
C GLN A 181 -6.48 -18.73 5.82
N VAL A 182 -6.65 -17.49 5.35
CA VAL A 182 -7.07 -16.36 6.16
C VAL A 182 -8.26 -15.66 5.52
N THR A 183 -9.13 -15.07 6.34
CA THR A 183 -10.29 -14.33 5.83
C THR A 183 -9.91 -13.06 5.06
N THR A 184 -8.74 -12.49 5.35
CA THR A 184 -8.21 -11.32 4.64
C THR A 184 -6.91 -11.71 3.94
N PRO A 185 -6.94 -12.19 2.68
CA PRO A 185 -5.73 -12.61 1.99
C PRO A 185 -4.82 -11.42 1.59
N PRO A 186 -3.57 -11.65 1.19
CA PRO A 186 -2.73 -10.64 0.55
C PRO A 186 -3.46 -10.01 -0.65
N VAL A 187 -3.26 -8.70 -0.86
CA VAL A 187 -3.94 -7.89 -1.90
C VAL A 187 -3.79 -8.41 -3.33
N LEU A 188 -2.86 -9.35 -3.55
CA LEU A 188 -2.73 -10.09 -4.80
C LEU A 188 -4.02 -10.85 -5.20
N TYR A 189 -4.95 -11.08 -4.27
CA TYR A 189 -6.26 -11.65 -4.58
C TYR A 189 -7.00 -10.87 -5.67
N THR A 190 -6.73 -9.56 -5.81
CA THR A 190 -7.36 -8.66 -6.80
C THR A 190 -7.01 -8.99 -8.25
N HIS A 191 -6.02 -9.88 -8.47
CA HIS A 191 -5.67 -10.43 -9.78
C HIS A 191 -6.28 -11.82 -10.05
N GLY A 192 -7.11 -12.32 -9.14
CA GLY A 192 -7.84 -13.58 -9.30
C GLY A 192 -9.02 -13.49 -10.26
N ALA A 193 -9.82 -14.56 -10.32
CA ALA A 193 -11.06 -14.57 -11.08
C ALA A 193 -12.11 -13.61 -10.48
N ASP A 194 -12.98 -13.02 -11.31
CA ASP A 194 -13.92 -11.96 -10.89
C ASP A 194 -14.86 -12.40 -9.76
N ASP A 195 -15.31 -13.66 -9.79
CA ASP A 195 -16.16 -14.25 -8.76
C ASP A 195 -15.43 -14.38 -7.42
N TRP A 196 -14.17 -14.83 -7.46
CA TRP A 196 -13.30 -14.90 -6.30
C TRP A 196 -13.00 -13.52 -5.71
N VAL A 197 -12.65 -12.54 -6.56
CA VAL A 197 -12.41 -11.16 -6.14
C VAL A 197 -13.64 -10.59 -5.44
N ARG A 198 -14.84 -10.77 -6.02
CA ARG A 198 -16.09 -10.31 -5.43
C ARG A 198 -16.36 -10.96 -4.08
N GLN A 199 -16.20 -12.28 -3.99
CA GLN A 199 -16.40 -13.02 -2.73
C GLN A 199 -15.48 -12.50 -1.63
N ILE A 200 -14.18 -12.33 -1.92
CA ILE A 200 -13.24 -11.79 -0.95
C ILE A 200 -13.59 -10.35 -0.57
N SER A 201 -13.92 -9.48 -1.52
CA SER A 201 -14.30 -8.09 -1.22
C SER A 201 -15.56 -7.98 -0.37
N GLU A 202 -16.56 -8.85 -0.58
CA GLU A 202 -17.76 -8.91 0.27
C GLU A 202 -17.40 -9.37 1.70
N GLN A 203 -16.58 -10.41 1.82
CA GLN A 203 -16.12 -10.96 3.09
C GLN A 203 -15.28 -9.94 3.89
N THR A 204 -14.28 -9.31 3.25
CA THR A 204 -13.42 -8.33 3.91
C THR A 204 -14.16 -7.05 4.25
N GLY A 205 -15.16 -6.66 3.45
CA GLY A 205 -16.04 -5.54 3.76
C GLY A 205 -16.83 -5.77 5.05
N GLN A 206 -17.41 -6.97 5.24
CA GLN A 206 -18.11 -7.32 6.48
C GLN A 206 -17.18 -7.29 7.70
N ILE A 207 -15.95 -7.81 7.56
CA ILE A 207 -14.96 -7.79 8.65
C ILE A 207 -14.54 -6.34 8.95
N ARG A 208 -14.21 -5.55 7.93
CA ARG A 208 -13.78 -4.16 8.09
C ARG A 208 -14.84 -3.32 8.80
N ASP A 209 -16.11 -3.51 8.43
CA ASP A 209 -17.22 -2.70 8.90
C ASP A 209 -17.85 -3.23 10.21
N ALA A 210 -17.31 -4.34 10.76
CA ALA A 210 -17.74 -4.90 12.05
C ALA A 210 -17.39 -3.95 13.21
N ASP A 211 -18.26 -3.89 14.21
CA ASP A 211 -18.12 -3.00 15.37
C ASP A 211 -17.17 -3.54 16.46
N GLY A 212 -16.62 -4.73 16.25
CA GLY A 212 -15.75 -5.42 17.20
C GLY A 212 -16.50 -6.19 18.29
N SER A 213 -17.83 -6.24 18.24
CA SER A 213 -18.65 -6.96 19.22
C SER A 213 -18.70 -8.45 18.93
N TRP A 214 -18.81 -9.27 19.99
CA TRP A 214 -18.99 -10.71 19.82
C TRP A 214 -20.25 -11.08 19.01
N PRO A 215 -21.44 -10.51 19.27
CA PRO A 215 -22.64 -10.88 18.50
C PRO A 215 -22.51 -10.64 16.99
N ALA A 216 -21.85 -9.54 16.59
CA ALA A 216 -21.59 -9.27 15.17
C ALA A 216 -20.62 -10.31 14.58
N LEU A 217 -19.53 -10.60 15.29
CA LEU A 217 -18.55 -11.61 14.86
C LEU A 217 -19.14 -13.02 14.83
N GLN A 218 -19.98 -13.37 15.79
CA GLN A 218 -20.68 -14.65 15.86
C GLN A 218 -21.63 -14.84 14.67
N THR A 219 -22.37 -13.79 14.28
CA THR A 219 -23.22 -13.82 13.09
C THR A 219 -22.39 -14.07 11.82
N PHE A 220 -21.23 -13.43 11.72
CA PHE A 220 -20.29 -13.66 10.61
C PHE A 220 -19.73 -15.10 10.61
N LEU A 221 -19.35 -15.63 11.77
CA LEU A 221 -18.82 -16.99 11.89
C LEU A 221 -19.89 -18.06 11.56
N GLN A 222 -21.17 -17.80 11.86
CA GLN A 222 -22.27 -18.70 11.49
C GLN A 222 -22.46 -18.84 9.98
N THR A 223 -22.13 -17.80 9.20
CA THR A 223 -22.19 -17.85 7.73
C THR A 223 -20.91 -18.39 7.08
N HIS A 224 -19.84 -18.59 7.86
CA HIS A 224 -18.53 -19.08 7.42
C HIS A 224 -18.07 -20.27 8.29
N PRO A 225 -18.73 -21.44 8.16
CA PRO A 225 -18.48 -22.61 9.01
C PRO A 225 -17.10 -23.27 8.81
N ASP A 226 -16.39 -22.88 7.76
CA ASP A 226 -15.01 -23.29 7.49
C ASP A 226 -13.99 -22.60 8.42
N ILE A 227 -14.33 -21.46 9.01
CA ILE A 227 -13.47 -20.74 9.95
C ILE A 227 -13.38 -21.50 11.27
N THR A 228 -12.18 -21.95 11.63
CA THR A 228 -11.94 -22.73 12.84
C THR A 228 -11.28 -21.95 13.96
N THR A 229 -10.65 -20.83 13.62
CA THR A 229 -9.77 -20.09 14.54
C THR A 229 -9.93 -18.60 14.35
N ILE A 230 -9.84 -17.84 15.44
CA ILE A 230 -9.82 -16.37 15.43
C ILE A 230 -8.43 -15.90 15.85
N TYR A 231 -7.78 -15.10 15.01
CA TYR A 231 -6.60 -14.32 15.36
C TYR A 231 -7.04 -12.93 15.78
N ALA A 232 -6.90 -12.60 17.06
CA ALA A 232 -7.42 -11.35 17.62
C ALA A 232 -6.30 -10.44 18.12
N THR A 233 -6.38 -9.15 17.77
CA THR A 233 -5.49 -8.08 18.24
C THR A 233 -6.31 -6.80 18.43
N ASN A 234 -5.85 -5.87 19.26
CA ASN A 234 -6.53 -4.58 19.42
C ASN A 234 -6.21 -3.57 18.30
N ARG A 235 -5.28 -3.91 17.39
CA ARG A 235 -5.02 -3.16 16.16
C ARG A 235 -6.12 -3.36 15.11
N GLY A 236 -6.81 -4.50 15.15
CA GLY A 236 -7.91 -4.83 14.26
C GLY A 236 -9.27 -4.28 14.69
N GLY A 237 -10.20 -4.15 13.73
CA GLY A 237 -11.55 -3.64 13.97
C GLY A 237 -12.54 -4.69 14.48
N ALA A 238 -12.54 -5.89 13.89
CA ALA A 238 -13.56 -6.92 14.09
C ALA A 238 -13.26 -7.87 15.26
N ALA A 239 -12.05 -8.43 15.28
CA ALA A 239 -11.59 -9.38 16.28
C ALA A 239 -10.65 -8.69 17.25
N LYS A 240 -11.23 -7.93 18.19
CA LYS A 240 -10.49 -7.23 19.25
C LYS A 240 -10.18 -8.16 20.41
N SER A 241 -8.89 -8.29 20.71
CA SER A 241 -8.36 -9.16 21.77
C SER A 241 -9.03 -8.88 23.13
N ASP A 242 -9.14 -7.61 23.53
CA ASP A 242 -9.77 -7.25 24.82
C ASP A 242 -11.27 -7.56 24.88
N THR A 243 -11.99 -7.38 23.77
CA THR A 243 -13.44 -7.64 23.72
C THR A 243 -13.74 -9.13 23.79
N LEU A 244 -12.92 -9.96 23.15
CA LEU A 244 -13.17 -11.41 23.05
C LEU A 244 -12.69 -12.20 24.28
N ARG A 245 -11.65 -11.74 24.99
CA ARG A 245 -11.09 -12.46 26.15
C ARG A 245 -12.07 -12.73 27.29
N GLY A 246 -13.06 -11.86 27.48
CA GLY A 246 -14.08 -12.02 28.54
C GLY A 246 -15.23 -12.97 28.17
N ASN A 247 -15.23 -13.53 26.95
CA ASN A 247 -16.36 -14.27 26.43
C ASN A 247 -16.30 -15.76 26.82
N PRO A 248 -17.27 -16.28 27.60
CA PRO A 248 -17.29 -17.68 28.00
C PRO A 248 -17.54 -18.66 26.84
N GLU A 249 -18.00 -18.19 25.67
CA GLU A 249 -18.23 -19.03 24.48
C GLU A 249 -16.94 -19.32 23.71
N LEU A 250 -15.87 -18.55 23.93
CA LEU A 250 -14.61 -18.69 23.23
C LEU A 250 -13.58 -19.48 24.06
N VAL A 251 -12.84 -20.37 23.40
CA VAL A 251 -11.73 -21.08 24.02
C VAL A 251 -10.42 -20.41 23.61
N GLU A 252 -9.75 -19.77 24.57
CA GLU A 252 -8.39 -19.23 24.38
C GLU A 252 -7.40 -20.39 24.22
N LEU A 253 -6.70 -20.43 23.07
CA LEU A 253 -5.69 -21.44 22.76
C LEU A 253 -4.27 -20.94 23.06
N TYR A 254 -4.02 -19.66 22.79
CA TYR A 254 -2.70 -19.04 22.95
C TYR A 254 -2.82 -17.53 23.15
N ARG A 255 -1.87 -16.96 23.89
CA ARG A 255 -1.80 -15.51 24.12
C ARG A 255 -0.36 -15.05 24.32
N VAL A 256 -0.02 -13.93 23.68
CA VAL A 256 1.25 -13.24 23.85
C VAL A 256 1.06 -11.75 23.58
N GLY A 257 1.40 -10.89 24.54
CA GLY A 257 1.18 -9.45 24.43
C GLY A 257 -0.28 -9.10 24.11
N ASP A 258 -0.49 -8.39 23.00
CA ASP A 258 -1.81 -8.00 22.48
C ASP A 258 -2.52 -9.12 21.71
N VAL A 259 -1.78 -10.14 21.25
CA VAL A 259 -2.30 -11.20 20.40
C VAL A 259 -2.96 -12.30 21.22
N THR A 260 -4.20 -12.65 20.87
CA THR A 260 -4.90 -13.82 21.42
C THR A 260 -5.45 -14.68 20.28
N VAL A 261 -5.25 -15.99 20.38
CA VAL A 261 -5.77 -16.97 19.43
C VAL A 261 -6.90 -17.75 20.09
N PHE A 262 -8.07 -17.76 19.47
CA PHE A 262 -9.24 -18.48 19.97
C PHE A 262 -9.67 -19.60 19.01
N ALA A 263 -10.18 -20.70 19.55
CA ALA A 263 -10.96 -21.65 18.76
C ALA A 263 -12.40 -21.14 18.58
N VAL A 264 -12.94 -21.31 17.38
CA VAL A 264 -14.36 -21.03 17.11
C VAL A 264 -15.20 -22.17 17.73
N PRO A 265 -16.20 -21.87 18.58
CA PRO A 265 -17.10 -22.88 19.12
C PRO A 265 -17.94 -23.51 18.00
N ARG A 266 -18.10 -24.83 18.05
CA ARG A 266 -18.93 -25.61 17.12
C ARG A 266 -20.23 -26.07 17.77
#